data_AF-A0A0C2VLW8-F1
#
_entry.id   AF-A0A0C2VLW8-F1
#
_cell.length_a   1.000
_cell.length_b   1.000
_cell.length_c   1.000
_cell.angle_alpha   90.00
_cell.angle_beta   90.00
_cell.angle_gamma   90.00
#
_symmetry.space_group_name_H-M   'P 1'
#
loop_
_entity.id
_entity.type
_entity.pdbx_description
1 polymer ?
#
loop_
_entity_poly.entity_id
_entity_poly.type
_entity_poly.pdbx_seq_one_letter_code
_entity_poly.pdbx_strand_id
1 'polypeptide(L)' 'MNEKGLVVGYHLVNRRNAAEGFICTTIARFLLDTCATTEEAIDLLKPIPHRQVFNVFIIR' A
#
# COMPACT_ATOMS: atom_id res chain seq x y z
N MET A 1 -9.28 -6.12 2.27
CA MET A 1 -9.19 -7.53 1.83
C MET A 1 -9.80 -7.61 0.44
N ASN A 2 -9.26 -8.42 -0.46
CA ASN A 2 -9.84 -8.68 -1.78
C ASN A 2 -10.33 -10.14 -1.90
N GLU A 3 -10.90 -10.49 -3.05
CA GLU A 3 -11.47 -11.81 -3.33
C GLU A 3 -10.44 -12.94 -3.40
N LYS A 4 -9.14 -12.61 -3.44
CA LYS A 4 -8.03 -13.57 -3.40
C LYS A 4 -7.54 -13.88 -1.98
N GLY A 5 -8.12 -13.21 -0.97
CA GLY A 5 -7.73 -13.34 0.44
C GLY A 5 -6.71 -12.29 0.90
N LEU A 6 -6.07 -11.56 -0.01
CA LEU A 6 -5.06 -10.56 0.33
C LEU A 6 -5.64 -9.46 1.23
N VAL A 7 -5.03 -9.25 2.40
CA VAL A 7 -5.39 -8.22 3.37
C VAL A 7 -4.30 -7.16 3.41
N VAL A 8 -4.73 -5.90 3.29
CA VAL A 8 -3.85 -4.74 3.40
C VAL A 8 -4.32 -3.87 4.55
N GLY A 9 -3.43 -3.59 5.49
CA GLY A 9 -3.58 -2.61 6.55
C GLY A 9 -2.49 -1.55 6.45
N TYR A 10 -2.75 -0.35 6.97
CA TYR A 10 -1.73 0.70 7.04
C TYR A 10 -1.91 1.54 8.30
N HIS A 11 -0.80 2.09 8.77
CA HIS A 11 -0.77 3.05 9.87
C HIS A 11 -0.13 4.34 9.40
N LEU A 12 -0.92 5.42 9.46
CA LEU A 12 -0.45 6.76 9.14
C LEU A 12 0.58 7.21 10.17
N VAL A 13 1.78 7.51 9.72
CA VAL A 13 2.82 8.12 10.56
C VAL A 13 2.65 9.64 10.50
N ASN A 14 3.20 10.36 11.48
CA ASN A 14 3.19 11.82 11.51
C ASN A 14 3.56 12.43 10.14
N ARG A 15 2.82 13.46 9.75
CA ARG A 15 2.94 14.13 8.45
C ARG A 15 4.22 14.97 8.39
N ARG A 16 5.35 14.30 8.17
CA ARG A 16 6.65 14.92 7.88
C ARG A 16 7.01 14.64 6.43
N ASN A 17 7.63 15.61 5.76
CA ASN A 17 8.18 15.48 4.40
C ASN A 17 7.15 15.03 3.35
N ALA A 18 6.05 15.77 3.22
CA ALA A 18 5.07 15.50 2.17
C ALA A 18 5.74 15.69 0.78
N ALA A 19 5.64 14.65 -0.06
CA ALA A 19 6.19 14.63 -1.41
C ALA A 19 5.06 14.48 -2.45
N GLU A 20 5.42 14.55 -3.73
CA GLU A 20 4.52 14.10 -4.80
C GLU A 20 4.36 12.58 -4.76
N GLY A 21 3.15 12.09 -5.00
CA GLY A 21 2.84 10.67 -4.96
C GLY A 21 1.42 10.37 -4.48
N PHE A 22 1.16 9.09 -4.19
CA PHE A 22 -0.14 8.59 -3.76
C PHE A 22 -0.24 8.52 -2.23
N ILE A 23 -1.45 8.68 -1.73
CA ILE A 23 -1.77 8.47 -0.31
C ILE A 23 -2.01 6.97 -0.04
N CYS A 24 -1.79 6.54 1.20
CA CYS A 24 -1.87 5.13 1.57
C CYS A 24 -3.23 4.47 1.25
N THR A 25 -4.33 5.21 1.30
CA THR A 25 -5.67 4.72 0.92
C THR A 25 -5.75 4.39 -0.58
N THR A 26 -5.19 5.26 -1.44
CA THR A 26 -5.11 5.02 -2.88
C THR A 26 -4.20 3.85 -3.19
N ILE A 27 -3.04 3.78 -2.53
CA ILE A 27 -2.10 2.66 -2.68
C ILE A 27 -2.76 1.35 -2.24
N ALA A 28 -3.46 1.34 -1.11
CA ALA A 28 -4.20 0.17 -0.66
C ALA A 28 -5.26 -0.27 -1.69
N ARG A 29 -5.89 0.67 -2.40
CA ARG A 29 -6.82 0.32 -3.49
C ARG A 29 -6.09 -0.38 -4.63
N PHE A 30 -4.95 0.15 -5.08
CA PHE A 30 -4.15 -0.50 -6.12
C PHE A 30 -3.76 -1.93 -5.72
N LEU A 31 -3.25 -2.12 -4.51
CA LEU A 31 -2.86 -3.46 -4.02
C LEU A 31 -4.03 -4.43 -4.00
N LEU A 32 -5.20 -4.01 -3.52
CA LEU A 32 -6.38 -4.87 -3.46
C LEU A 32 -6.99 -5.14 -4.84
N ASP A 33 -6.81 -4.26 -5.82
CA ASP A 33 -7.32 -4.45 -7.18
C ASP A 33 -6.42 -5.31 -8.06
N THR A 34 -5.11 -5.25 -7.86
CA THR A 34 -4.16 -5.83 -8.83
C THR A 34 -3.35 -7.01 -8.29
N CYS A 35 -3.37 -7.27 -6.98
CA CYS A 35 -2.49 -8.29 -6.38
C CYS A 35 -3.31 -9.43 -5.74
N ALA A 36 -2.85 -10.65 -5.94
CA ALA A 36 -3.33 -11.85 -5.29
C ALA A 36 -2.40 -12.33 -4.16
N THR A 37 -1.10 -11.98 -4.21
CA THR A 37 -0.11 -12.42 -3.22
C THR A 37 0.63 -11.27 -2.55
N THR A 38 1.27 -11.58 -1.42
CA THR A 38 2.13 -10.64 -0.70
C THR A 38 3.30 -10.17 -1.55
N GLU A 39 3.88 -11.06 -2.36
CA GLU A 39 5.01 -10.78 -3.23
C GLU A 39 4.64 -9.76 -4.31
N GLU A 40 3.51 -9.96 -5.00
CA GLU A 40 3.00 -9.02 -6.00
C GLU A 40 2.74 -7.63 -5.38
N ALA A 41 2.18 -7.60 -4.17
CA ALA A 41 1.92 -6.37 -3.45
C ALA A 41 3.23 -5.63 -3.08
N ILE A 42 4.26 -6.36 -2.65
CA ILE A 42 5.59 -5.81 -2.37
C ILE A 42 6.22 -5.25 -3.65
N ASP A 43 6.12 -5.98 -4.77
CA ASP A 43 6.71 -5.55 -6.05
C ASP A 43 5.99 -4.34 -6.64
N LEU A 44 4.68 -4.19 -6.43
CA LEU A 44 3.93 -2.99 -6.78
C LEU A 44 4.30 -1.79 -5.89
N LEU A 45 4.53 -2.01 -4.58
CA LEU A 45 4.83 -0.95 -3.62
C LEU A 45 6.20 -0.27 -3.83
N LYS A 46 7.22 -1.04 -4.25
CA LYS A 46 8.60 -0.55 -4.42
C LYS A 46 8.70 0.66 -5.39
N PRO A 47 8.11 0.62 -6.61
CA PRO A 47 8.21 1.73 -7.55
C PRO A 47 7.16 2.82 -7.34
N ILE A 48 6.09 2.58 -6.56
CA ILE A 48 5.02 3.56 -6.37
C ILE A 48 5.53 4.79 -5.60
N PRO A 49 5.28 6.01 -6.07
CA PRO A 49 5.63 7.21 -5.33
C PRO A 49 4.68 7.42 -4.13
N HIS A 50 5.25 7.65 -2.95
CA HIS A 50 4.51 7.79 -1.68
C HIS A 50 4.43 9.27 -1.26
N ARG A 51 3.22 9.82 -1.13
CA ARG A 51 3.01 11.23 -0.72
C ARG A 51 3.36 11.48 0.75
N GLN A 52 3.19 10.48 1.60
CA GLN A 52 3.37 10.58 3.04
C GLN A 52 4.08 9.33 3.56
N VAL A 53 4.72 9.46 4.71
CA VAL A 53 5.31 8.32 5.42
C VAL A 53 4.18 7.52 6.09
N PHE A 54 4.15 6.21 5.86
CA PHE A 54 3.21 5.30 6.51
C PHE A 54 3.85 3.91 6.65
N ASN A 55 3.34 3.13 7.60
CA ASN A 55 3.65 1.70 7.69
C ASN A 55 2.55 0.92 6.96
N VAL A 56 2.91 -0.13 6.24
CA VAL A 56 1.97 -1.05 5.56
C VAL A 56 2.15 -2.46 6.11
N PHE A 57 1.04 -3.16 6.32
CA PHE A 57 0.96 -4.56 6.73
C PHE A 57 0.22 -5.31 5.64
N ILE A 58 0.79 -6.43 5.18
CA ILE A 58 0.24 -7.25 4.11
C ILE A 58 0.18 -8.68 4.61
N ILE A 59 -1.00 -9.28 4.58
CA ILE A 59 -1.26 -10.65 5.02
C ILE A 59 -1.98 -11.35 3.87
N ARG A 60 -1.67 -12.64 3.67
CA ARG A 60 -2.35 -13.50 2.72
C ARG A 60 -3.55 -14.19 3.35
#